data_AF-A0A7C0XRY3-F1
#
_entry.id   AF-A0A7C0XRY3-F1
#
_cell.length_a   1.000
_cell.length_b   1.000
_cell.length_c   1.000
_cell.angle_alpha   90.00
_cell.angle_beta   90.00
_cell.angle_gamma   90.00
#
_symmetry.space_group_name_H-M   'P 1'
#
loop_
_entity.id
_entity.type
_entity.pdbx_description
1 polymer ?
#
loop_
_entity_poly.entity_id
_entity_poly.type
_entity_poly.pdbx_seq_one_letter_code
_entity_poly.pdbx_strand_id
1 'polypeptide(L)'
;MGVRRCGKSILSWQIFDGKDFGYINFFDERLAGMKAKDLDNVLKAFYELYSSDLDTFVFDEIQQVKGWERFVSRLRVRNKIVIPGSNSKLLAGELATFLTGRHIDFELFPFNLIEYLEIKDVSLGKNWIYSTKKISKVKKLLKNYLFEGGFPEIHKFGKRILQTIYSDIIEKDVIKRYGIRNEIALKELSRYLASNFSSEISYSKLKNIVSVRDVHTIKNWIEALKNAYLIFILERYSPKLKQQIIAPKEFIW
;
A
#
# COMPACT_ATOMS: atom_id res chain seq x y z
N MET A 1 2.11 -1.30 -6.22
CA MET A 1 2.26 -1.16 -4.76
C MET A 1 1.14 -0.28 -4.21
N GLY A 2 0.91 -0.27 -2.90
CA GLY A 2 -0.10 0.57 -2.25
C GLY A 2 -0.67 -0.06 -1.00
N VAL A 3 -1.34 0.70 -0.15
CA VAL A 3 -1.85 0.24 1.15
C VAL A 3 -2.76 -1.01 1.04
N ARG A 4 -2.73 -1.89 2.04
CA ARG A 4 -3.63 -3.05 2.11
C ARG A 4 -5.09 -2.62 1.89
N ARG A 5 -5.86 -3.39 1.12
CA ARG A 5 -7.28 -3.15 0.79
C ARG A 5 -7.58 -1.86 -0.02
N CYS A 6 -6.61 -1.25 -0.69
CA CYS A 6 -6.88 -0.17 -1.67
C CYS A 6 -7.41 -0.64 -3.04
N GLY A 7 -7.62 -1.95 -3.26
CA GLY A 7 -8.19 -2.46 -4.51
C GLY A 7 -7.18 -2.87 -5.60
N LYS A 8 -5.91 -3.11 -5.26
CA LYS A 8 -4.86 -3.50 -6.24
C LYS A 8 -5.22 -4.73 -7.08
N SER A 9 -5.71 -5.80 -6.46
CA SER A 9 -6.07 -7.04 -7.16
C SER A 9 -7.25 -6.81 -8.09
N ILE A 10 -8.25 -6.03 -7.65
CA ILE A 10 -9.40 -5.62 -8.48
C ILE A 10 -8.95 -4.77 -9.66
N LEU A 11 -8.10 -3.77 -9.45
CA LEU A 11 -7.53 -2.97 -10.55
C LEU A 11 -6.78 -3.86 -11.55
N SER A 12 -6.04 -4.86 -11.06
CA SER A 12 -5.33 -5.81 -11.93
C SER A 12 -6.31 -6.60 -12.80
N TRP A 13 -7.45 -7.04 -12.25
CA TRP A 13 -8.50 -7.69 -13.02
C TRP A 13 -9.14 -6.75 -14.05
N GLN A 14 -9.42 -5.50 -13.66
CA GLN A 14 -10.01 -4.50 -14.55
C GLN A 14 -9.11 -4.14 -15.74
N ILE A 15 -7.78 -4.09 -15.54
CA ILE A 15 -6.82 -3.83 -16.61
C ILE A 15 -6.86 -4.93 -17.69
N PHE A 16 -7.18 -6.16 -17.29
CA PHE A 16 -7.25 -7.31 -18.19
C PHE A 16 -8.69 -7.75 -18.51
N ASP A 17 -9.67 -6.91 -18.20
CA ASP A 17 -11.06 -7.21 -18.55
C ASP A 17 -11.21 -7.40 -20.07
N GLY A 18 -11.93 -8.46 -20.46
CA GLY A 18 -12.05 -8.87 -21.86
C GLY A 18 -10.82 -9.56 -22.47
N LYS A 19 -9.83 -9.97 -21.68
CA LYS A 19 -8.67 -10.79 -22.11
C LYS A 19 -8.47 -11.98 -21.17
N ASP A 20 -7.94 -13.08 -21.70
CA ASP A 20 -7.51 -14.20 -20.85
C ASP A 20 -6.24 -13.83 -20.07
N PHE A 21 -6.25 -14.08 -18.77
CA PHE A 21 -5.09 -13.93 -17.90
C PHE A 21 -5.11 -14.98 -16.79
N GLY A 22 -3.92 -15.47 -16.41
CA GLY A 22 -3.78 -16.35 -15.26
C GLY A 22 -3.78 -15.55 -13.96
N TYR A 23 -4.66 -15.88 -13.02
CA TYR A 23 -4.68 -15.27 -11.68
C TYR A 23 -4.52 -16.33 -10.59
N ILE A 24 -3.64 -16.06 -9.64
CA ILE A 24 -3.49 -16.86 -8.42
C ILE A 24 -3.11 -15.97 -7.24
N ASN A 25 -3.64 -16.32 -6.08
CA ASN A 25 -3.28 -15.69 -4.81
C ASN A 25 -2.51 -16.68 -3.94
N PHE A 26 -1.23 -16.41 -3.71
CA PHE A 26 -0.32 -17.27 -2.95
C PHE A 26 -0.53 -17.23 -1.43
N PHE A 27 -1.47 -16.41 -0.94
CA PHE A 27 -1.91 -16.43 0.46
C PHE A 27 -2.94 -17.53 0.75
N ASP A 28 -3.45 -18.22 -0.27
CA ASP A 28 -4.36 -19.35 -0.11
C ASP A 28 -3.73 -20.47 0.75
N GLU A 29 -4.45 -20.94 1.75
CA GLU A 29 -3.97 -21.96 2.70
C GLU A 29 -3.55 -23.27 2.03
N ARG A 30 -4.13 -23.60 0.87
CA ARG A 30 -3.79 -24.80 0.09
C ARG A 30 -2.42 -24.70 -0.57
N LEU A 31 -1.90 -23.48 -0.72
CA LEU A 31 -0.57 -23.21 -1.28
C LEU A 31 0.48 -23.00 -0.18
N ALA A 32 0.10 -23.14 1.09
CA ALA A 32 1.01 -22.99 2.21
C ALA A 32 2.18 -23.98 2.11
N GLY A 33 3.41 -23.48 2.26
CA GLY A 33 4.62 -24.29 2.15
C GLY A 33 5.11 -24.55 0.73
N MET A 34 4.45 -23.98 -0.29
CA MET A 34 4.91 -24.03 -1.68
C MET A 34 6.34 -23.48 -1.81
N LYS A 35 7.16 -24.15 -2.62
CA LYS A 35 8.56 -23.75 -2.90
C LYS A 35 8.67 -23.23 -4.33
N ALA A 36 9.75 -22.48 -4.61
CA ALA A 36 9.98 -21.91 -5.95
C ALA A 36 9.95 -22.95 -7.09
N LYS A 37 10.37 -24.19 -6.83
CA LYS A 37 10.34 -25.29 -7.81
C LYS A 37 8.91 -25.72 -8.20
N ASP A 38 7.93 -25.45 -7.35
CA ASP A 38 6.53 -25.83 -7.56
C ASP A 38 5.77 -24.79 -8.39
N LEU A 39 6.35 -23.59 -8.59
CA LEU A 39 5.76 -22.51 -9.40
C LEU A 39 5.61 -22.90 -10.88
N ASP A 40 6.42 -23.82 -11.38
CA ASP A 40 6.25 -24.37 -12.73
C ASP A 40 4.95 -25.18 -12.87
N ASN A 41 4.45 -25.78 -11.78
CA ASN A 41 3.16 -26.47 -11.79
C ASN A 41 1.99 -25.48 -11.86
N VAL A 42 2.12 -24.29 -11.25
CA VAL A 42 1.14 -23.21 -11.40
C VAL A 42 1.04 -22.78 -12.85
N LEU A 43 2.19 -22.63 -13.52
CA LEU A 43 2.21 -22.24 -14.93
C LEU A 43 1.59 -23.32 -15.84
N LYS A 44 1.89 -24.60 -15.59
CA LYS A 44 1.24 -25.72 -16.30
C LYS A 44 -0.27 -25.69 -16.12
N ALA A 45 -0.76 -25.51 -14.90
CA ALA A 45 -2.18 -25.44 -14.62
C ALA A 45 -2.86 -24.28 -15.37
N PHE A 46 -2.20 -23.12 -15.49
CA PHE A 46 -2.75 -22.03 -16.32
C PHE A 46 -2.84 -22.38 -17.80
N TYR A 47 -1.82 -23.00 -18.38
CA TYR A 47 -1.86 -23.41 -19.78
C TYR A 47 -2.89 -24.51 -20.06
N GLU A 48 -3.14 -25.39 -19.09
CA GLU A 48 -4.19 -26.43 -19.17
C GLU A 48 -5.61 -25.85 -19.06
N LEU A 49 -5.82 -24.82 -18.23
CA LEU A 49 -7.13 -24.21 -18.00
C LEU A 49 -7.57 -23.22 -19.08
N TYR A 50 -6.61 -22.50 -19.67
CA TYR A 50 -6.89 -21.44 -20.64
C TYR A 50 -6.45 -21.87 -22.04
N SER A 51 -5.22 -21.56 -22.41
CA SER A 51 -4.61 -21.98 -23.67
C SER A 51 -3.08 -21.90 -23.56
N SER A 52 -2.37 -22.53 -24.49
CA SER A 52 -0.91 -22.43 -24.59
C SER A 52 -0.41 -21.01 -24.93
N ASP A 53 -1.29 -20.14 -25.42
CA ASP A 53 -0.95 -18.79 -25.88
C ASP A 53 -1.13 -17.73 -24.78
N LEU A 54 -1.50 -18.13 -23.56
CA LEU A 54 -1.65 -17.25 -22.41
C LEU A 54 -0.33 -16.51 -22.10
N ASP A 55 -0.31 -15.19 -22.29
CA ASP A 55 0.88 -14.34 -22.13
C ASP A 55 0.85 -13.45 -20.88
N THR A 56 -0.23 -13.47 -20.12
CA THR A 56 -0.51 -12.49 -19.06
C THR A 56 -0.82 -13.19 -17.74
N PHE A 57 -0.12 -12.79 -16.67
CA PHE A 57 -0.25 -13.40 -15.35
C PHE A 57 -0.32 -12.35 -14.24
N VAL A 58 -1.19 -12.60 -13.26
CA VAL A 58 -1.31 -11.84 -12.03
C VAL A 58 -0.98 -12.77 -10.87
N PHE A 59 0.14 -12.50 -10.21
CA PHE A 59 0.61 -13.26 -9.05
C PHE A 59 0.43 -12.45 -7.78
N ASP A 60 -0.72 -12.62 -7.12
CA ASP A 60 -1.03 -11.92 -5.89
C ASP A 60 -0.34 -12.58 -4.69
N GLU A 61 0.26 -11.78 -3.81
CA GLU A 61 1.00 -12.22 -2.63
C GLU A 61 2.14 -13.24 -2.90
N ILE A 62 2.74 -13.25 -4.10
CA ILE A 62 3.78 -14.23 -4.49
C ILE A 62 5.01 -14.26 -3.55
N GLN A 63 5.26 -13.18 -2.80
CA GLN A 63 6.28 -13.11 -1.75
C GLN A 63 6.14 -14.18 -0.64
N GLN A 64 4.99 -14.85 -0.52
CA GLN A 64 4.85 -16.00 0.37
C GLN A 64 5.75 -17.17 -0.05
N VAL A 65 6.10 -17.27 -1.34
CA VAL A 65 6.96 -18.33 -1.89
C VAL A 65 8.41 -17.85 -1.95
N LYS A 66 9.27 -18.31 -1.03
CA LYS A 66 10.70 -17.93 -1.06
C LYS A 66 11.37 -18.33 -2.39
N GLY A 67 12.11 -17.40 -3.01
CA GLY A 67 12.84 -17.65 -4.25
C GLY A 67 12.02 -17.41 -5.53
N TRP A 68 10.82 -16.83 -5.42
CA TRP A 68 9.92 -16.56 -6.53
C TRP A 68 10.50 -15.60 -7.59
N GLU A 69 11.49 -14.81 -7.21
CA GLU A 69 12.02 -13.71 -8.01
C GLU A 69 12.70 -14.24 -9.28
N ARG A 70 13.42 -15.37 -9.16
CA ARG A 70 14.03 -16.06 -10.30
C ARG A 70 12.98 -16.59 -11.28
N PHE A 71 11.88 -17.12 -10.75
CA PHE A 71 10.76 -17.62 -11.55
C PHE A 71 10.14 -16.48 -12.37
N VAL A 72 9.77 -15.37 -11.72
CA VAL A 72 9.24 -14.18 -12.39
C VAL A 72 10.28 -13.59 -13.36
N SER A 73 11.56 -13.57 -12.97
CA SER A 73 12.63 -13.01 -13.80
C SER A 73 12.80 -13.75 -15.13
N ARG A 74 12.62 -15.08 -15.12
CA ARG A 74 12.57 -15.92 -16.32
C ARG A 74 11.29 -15.69 -17.11
N LEU A 75 10.13 -15.69 -16.44
CA LEU A 75 8.83 -15.66 -17.10
C LEU A 75 8.55 -14.32 -17.81
N ARG A 76 8.95 -13.18 -17.22
CA ARG A 76 8.67 -11.84 -17.76
C ARG A 76 9.26 -11.56 -19.15
N VAL A 77 10.21 -12.39 -19.61
CA VAL A 77 10.89 -12.18 -20.90
C VAL A 77 9.89 -12.31 -22.06
N ARG A 78 8.86 -13.13 -21.90
CA ARG A 78 7.84 -13.40 -22.93
C ARG A 78 6.43 -13.05 -22.48
N ASN A 79 6.24 -12.71 -21.21
CA ASN A 79 4.92 -12.59 -20.59
C ASN A 79 4.78 -11.27 -19.84
N LYS A 80 3.56 -10.74 -19.80
CA LYS A 80 3.18 -9.62 -18.95
C LYS A 80 2.88 -10.17 -17.56
N ILE A 81 3.56 -9.63 -16.54
CA ILE A 81 3.40 -10.09 -15.16
C ILE A 81 3.03 -8.90 -14.29
N VAL A 82 1.93 -9.01 -13.56
CA VAL A 82 1.50 -8.05 -12.54
C VAL A 82 1.64 -8.70 -11.17
N ILE A 83 2.29 -7.98 -10.26
CA ILE A 83 2.49 -8.42 -8.88
C ILE A 83 1.93 -7.35 -7.96
N PRO A 84 0.66 -7.50 -7.52
CA PRO A 84 0.10 -6.66 -6.48
C PRO A 84 0.92 -6.79 -5.19
N GLY A 85 1.25 -5.66 -4.57
CA GLY A 85 2.03 -5.60 -3.33
C GLY A 85 1.48 -4.58 -2.36
N SER A 86 1.29 -4.97 -1.10
CA SER A 86 0.81 -4.09 -0.02
C SER A 86 1.90 -3.27 0.65
N ASN A 87 3.18 -3.49 0.29
CA ASN A 87 4.34 -2.88 0.92
C ASN A 87 5.31 -2.35 -0.15
N SER A 88 5.84 -1.15 0.06
CA SER A 88 6.75 -0.49 -0.88
C SER A 88 8.12 -1.18 -1.00
N LYS A 89 8.48 -2.03 -0.03
CA LYS A 89 9.74 -2.80 -0.02
C LYS A 89 9.60 -4.22 -0.58
N LEU A 90 8.51 -4.54 -1.30
CA LEU A 90 8.34 -5.85 -1.94
C LEU A 90 9.55 -6.22 -2.83
N LEU A 91 10.19 -5.23 -3.46
CA LEU A 91 11.37 -5.40 -4.31
C LEU A 91 12.65 -4.79 -3.71
N ALA A 92 12.74 -4.61 -2.39
CA ALA A 92 13.94 -4.08 -1.75
C ALA A 92 14.96 -5.19 -1.40
N GLY A 93 16.26 -4.84 -1.36
CA GLY A 93 17.33 -5.74 -0.95
C GLY A 93 17.71 -6.77 -2.03
N GLU A 94 18.02 -8.01 -1.64
CA GLU A 94 18.43 -9.09 -2.56
C GLU A 94 17.37 -9.44 -3.60
N LEU A 95 16.09 -9.22 -3.27
CA LEU A 95 14.94 -9.37 -4.16
C LEU A 95 15.05 -8.43 -5.37
N ALA A 96 15.60 -7.23 -5.14
CA ALA A 96 15.81 -6.24 -6.19
C ALA A 96 16.69 -6.84 -7.29
N THR A 97 17.78 -7.53 -6.95
CA THR A 97 18.82 -7.92 -7.91
C THR A 97 18.29 -8.71 -9.12
N PHE A 98 17.28 -9.56 -8.91
CA PHE A 98 16.69 -10.36 -9.99
C PHE A 98 15.71 -9.60 -10.90
N LEU A 99 15.25 -8.42 -10.47
CA LEU A 99 14.24 -7.62 -11.13
C LEU A 99 14.64 -6.13 -11.30
N THR A 100 15.84 -5.72 -10.85
CA THR A 100 16.33 -4.33 -10.88
C THR A 100 16.30 -3.80 -12.30
N GLY A 101 15.71 -2.61 -12.48
CA GLY A 101 15.59 -1.94 -13.78
C GLY A 101 14.70 -2.66 -14.80
N ARG A 102 13.99 -3.73 -14.39
CA ARG A 102 13.22 -4.62 -15.26
C ARG A 102 11.77 -4.78 -14.80
N HIS A 103 11.27 -3.77 -14.10
CA HIS A 103 9.88 -3.63 -13.66
C HIS A 103 9.49 -2.15 -13.72
N ILE A 104 8.19 -1.89 -13.74
CA ILE A 104 7.62 -0.56 -13.62
C ILE A 104 6.71 -0.60 -12.38
N ASP A 105 6.95 0.34 -11.48
CA ASP A 105 6.18 0.48 -10.26
C ASP A 105 4.98 1.39 -10.47
N PHE A 106 3.81 0.90 -10.10
CA PHE A 106 2.57 1.70 -10.02
C PHE A 106 2.13 1.78 -8.57
N GLU A 107 1.89 2.98 -8.06
CA GLU A 107 1.33 3.18 -6.72
C GLU A 107 -0.18 3.40 -6.81
N LEU A 108 -0.94 2.62 -6.04
CA LEU A 108 -2.39 2.74 -5.91
C LEU A 108 -2.74 3.20 -4.50
N PHE A 109 -3.36 4.37 -4.41
CA PHE A 109 -3.92 4.92 -3.18
C PHE A 109 -5.40 4.56 -3.06
N PRO A 110 -5.99 4.67 -1.85
CA PRO A 110 -7.44 4.72 -1.71
C PRO A 110 -8.03 5.85 -2.57
N PHE A 111 -9.34 5.81 -2.81
CA PHE A 111 -10.02 6.81 -3.61
C PHE A 111 -9.72 8.23 -3.12
N ASN A 112 -9.32 9.09 -4.04
CA ASN A 112 -9.14 10.50 -3.76
C ASN A 112 -10.51 11.20 -3.58
N LEU A 113 -10.49 12.48 -3.23
CA LEU A 113 -11.73 13.24 -3.03
C LEU A 113 -12.64 13.26 -4.26
N ILE A 114 -12.06 13.34 -5.48
CA ILE A 114 -12.83 13.39 -6.72
C ILE A 114 -13.56 12.05 -6.93
N GLU A 115 -12.85 10.93 -6.81
CA GLU A 115 -13.45 9.58 -6.89
C GLU A 115 -14.50 9.37 -5.80
N TYR A 116 -14.25 9.85 -4.57
CA TYR A 116 -15.24 9.82 -3.49
C TYR A 116 -16.50 10.64 -3.83
N LEU A 117 -16.35 11.80 -4.48
CA LEU A 117 -17.49 12.61 -4.93
C LEU A 117 -18.28 11.88 -6.02
N GLU A 118 -17.61 11.21 -6.95
CA GLU A 118 -18.24 10.41 -8.01
C GLU A 118 -19.06 9.26 -7.42
N ILE A 119 -18.53 8.55 -6.41
CA ILE A 119 -19.28 7.48 -5.71
C ILE A 119 -20.51 8.02 -4.96
N LYS A 120 -20.52 9.30 -4.59
CA LYS A 120 -21.68 9.99 -3.99
C LYS A 120 -22.57 10.66 -5.04
N ASP A 121 -22.45 10.28 -6.32
CA ASP A 121 -23.18 10.83 -7.46
C ASP A 121 -23.04 12.35 -7.59
N VAL A 122 -21.84 12.87 -7.31
CA VAL A 122 -21.51 14.30 -7.42
C VAL A 122 -20.50 14.53 -8.53
N SER A 123 -21.00 14.76 -9.74
CA SER A 123 -20.16 15.19 -10.85
C SER A 123 -19.82 16.69 -10.78
N LEU A 124 -18.53 17.00 -10.82
CA LEU A 124 -18.01 18.35 -10.88
C LEU A 124 -17.80 18.78 -12.34
N GLY A 125 -18.73 19.56 -12.90
CA GLY A 125 -18.53 20.18 -14.22
C GLY A 125 -17.43 21.26 -14.20
N LYS A 126 -16.86 21.61 -15.37
CA LYS A 126 -15.67 22.48 -15.53
C LYS A 126 -15.68 23.81 -14.74
N ASN A 127 -16.85 24.40 -14.48
CA ASN A 127 -17.01 25.70 -13.81
C ASN A 127 -17.62 25.60 -12.40
N TRP A 128 -17.51 24.44 -11.74
CA TRP A 128 -18.12 24.23 -10.42
C TRP A 128 -17.60 25.19 -9.34
N ILE A 129 -16.35 25.65 -9.48
CA ILE A 129 -15.68 26.55 -8.53
C ILE A 129 -16.29 27.96 -8.50
N TYR A 130 -17.11 28.33 -9.49
CA TYR A 130 -17.81 29.62 -9.52
C TYR A 130 -19.23 29.53 -8.93
N SER A 131 -19.67 28.35 -8.48
CA SER A 131 -20.98 28.16 -7.89
C SER A 131 -20.89 27.98 -6.38
N THR A 132 -21.39 28.97 -5.62
CA THR A 132 -21.46 28.91 -4.15
C THR A 132 -22.15 27.63 -3.66
N LYS A 133 -23.23 27.20 -4.34
CA LYS A 133 -23.95 25.96 -4.03
C LYS A 133 -23.07 24.72 -4.18
N LYS A 134 -22.30 24.63 -5.28
CA LYS A 134 -21.40 23.48 -5.53
C LYS A 134 -20.22 23.49 -4.56
N ILE A 135 -19.61 24.65 -4.30
CA ILE A 135 -18.55 24.79 -3.29
C ILE A 135 -19.03 24.31 -1.92
N SER A 136 -20.20 24.76 -1.47
CA SER A 136 -20.76 24.35 -0.18
C SER A 136 -21.03 22.84 -0.12
N LYS A 137 -21.51 22.24 -1.22
CA LYS A 137 -21.69 20.78 -1.31
C LYS A 137 -20.35 20.03 -1.22
N VAL A 138 -19.33 20.48 -1.94
CA VAL A 138 -17.98 19.90 -1.89
C VAL A 138 -17.39 20.04 -0.49
N LYS A 139 -17.48 21.21 0.16
CA LYS A 139 -16.99 21.40 1.54
C LYS A 139 -17.66 20.46 2.53
N LYS A 140 -18.98 20.24 2.39
CA LYS A 140 -19.71 19.27 3.23
C LYS A 140 -19.19 17.85 3.02
N LEU A 141 -19.00 17.43 1.77
CA LEU A 141 -18.52 16.09 1.44
C LEU A 141 -17.04 15.89 1.78
N LEU A 142 -16.22 16.93 1.67
CA LEU A 142 -14.84 16.94 2.15
C LEU A 142 -14.78 16.66 3.65
N LYS A 143 -15.63 17.30 4.46
CA LYS A 143 -15.71 16.98 5.89
C LYS A 143 -16.01 15.50 6.12
N ASN A 144 -16.95 14.93 5.38
CA ASN A 144 -17.26 13.50 5.48
C ASN A 144 -16.06 12.64 5.05
N TYR A 145 -15.42 12.98 3.93
CA TYR A 145 -14.23 12.29 3.41
C TYR A 145 -13.07 12.30 4.42
N LEU A 146 -12.87 13.38 5.17
CA LEU A 146 -11.84 13.43 6.22
C LEU A 146 -12.10 12.45 7.38
N PHE A 147 -13.36 12.06 7.62
CA PHE A 147 -13.72 11.07 8.66
C PHE A 147 -13.93 9.65 8.11
N GLU A 148 -14.35 9.53 6.86
CA GLU A 148 -14.59 8.25 6.20
C GLU A 148 -13.30 7.73 5.56
N GLY A 149 -12.54 8.59 4.91
CA GLY A 149 -11.38 8.23 4.11
C GLY A 149 -11.78 7.73 2.71
N GLY A 150 -10.77 7.29 1.95
CA GLY A 150 -10.92 6.85 0.56
C GLY A 150 -11.02 5.33 0.37
N PHE A 151 -10.99 4.52 1.43
CA PHE A 151 -10.98 3.07 1.28
C PHE A 151 -12.25 2.55 0.60
N PRO A 152 -12.15 1.76 -0.50
CA PRO A 152 -13.33 1.26 -1.21
C PRO A 152 -14.32 0.52 -0.29
N GLU A 153 -13.80 -0.30 0.62
CA GLU A 153 -14.59 -1.13 1.55
C GLU A 153 -15.50 -0.34 2.50
N ILE A 154 -15.25 0.96 2.74
CA ILE A 154 -16.12 1.80 3.58
C ILE A 154 -17.55 1.83 3.03
N HIS A 155 -17.68 1.83 1.71
CA HIS A 155 -18.99 1.91 1.05
C HIS A 155 -19.83 0.65 1.27
N LYS A 156 -19.18 -0.49 1.53
CA LYS A 156 -19.83 -1.78 1.77
C LYS A 156 -20.06 -2.07 3.26
N PHE A 157 -19.10 -1.72 4.10
CA PHE A 157 -19.08 -2.12 5.52
C PHE A 157 -19.16 -0.96 6.52
N GLY A 158 -19.18 0.28 6.03
CA GLY A 158 -19.19 1.48 6.85
C GLY A 158 -17.87 1.74 7.58
N LYS A 159 -17.86 2.79 8.42
CA LYS A 159 -16.64 3.28 9.10
C LYS A 159 -15.93 2.27 10.00
N ARG A 160 -16.64 1.24 10.49
CA ARG A 160 -16.05 0.21 11.37
C ARG A 160 -14.92 -0.55 10.67
N ILE A 161 -14.96 -0.67 9.34
CA ILE A 161 -13.90 -1.35 8.58
C ILE A 161 -12.54 -0.66 8.72
N LEU A 162 -12.50 0.66 8.96
CA LEU A 162 -11.25 1.41 9.12
C LEU A 162 -10.45 0.92 10.32
N GLN A 163 -11.13 0.56 11.42
CA GLN A 163 -10.47 0.00 12.60
C GLN A 163 -9.83 -1.35 12.27
N THR A 164 -10.53 -2.19 11.50
CA THR A 164 -10.00 -3.47 11.01
C THR A 164 -8.81 -3.28 10.08
N ILE A 165 -8.90 -2.35 9.12
CA ILE A 165 -7.83 -2.03 8.18
C ILE A 165 -6.59 -1.54 8.94
N TYR A 166 -6.77 -0.58 9.85
CA TYR A 166 -5.71 -0.07 10.71
C TYR A 166 -5.04 -1.20 11.52
N SER A 167 -5.85 -2.04 12.17
CA SER A 167 -5.34 -3.17 12.95
C SER A 167 -4.57 -4.15 12.07
N ASP A 168 -5.10 -4.50 10.90
CA ASP A 168 -4.42 -5.41 9.96
C ASP A 168 -3.07 -4.84 9.51
N ILE A 169 -3.00 -3.54 9.19
CA ILE A 169 -1.75 -2.89 8.79
C ILE A 169 -0.73 -2.95 9.94
N ILE A 170 -1.14 -2.54 11.15
CA ILE A 170 -0.26 -2.53 12.32
C ILE A 170 0.24 -3.95 12.65
N GLU A 171 -0.66 -4.93 12.74
CA GLU A 171 -0.30 -6.27 13.17
C GLU A 171 0.47 -7.05 12.10
N LYS A 172 -0.03 -7.06 10.86
CA LYS A 172 0.49 -7.94 9.80
C LYS A 172 1.61 -7.27 9.01
N ASP A 173 1.42 -6.01 8.64
CA ASP A 173 2.32 -5.34 7.70
C ASP A 173 3.48 -4.62 8.42
N VAL A 174 3.33 -4.33 9.72
CA VAL A 174 4.34 -3.65 10.54
C VAL A 174 4.92 -4.56 11.62
N ILE A 175 4.15 -4.98 12.63
CA ILE A 175 4.65 -5.75 13.79
C ILE A 175 5.24 -7.09 13.34
N LYS A 176 4.43 -7.94 12.71
CA LYS A 176 4.83 -9.30 12.30
C LYS A 176 5.97 -9.27 11.29
N ARG A 177 5.89 -8.36 10.31
CA ARG A 177 6.86 -8.27 9.21
C ARG A 177 8.23 -7.78 9.67
N TYR A 178 8.28 -6.80 10.56
CA TYR A 178 9.54 -6.23 11.05
C TYR A 178 10.00 -6.83 12.39
N GLY A 179 9.26 -7.81 12.94
CA GLY A 179 9.61 -8.48 14.19
C GLY A 179 9.65 -7.53 15.40
N ILE A 180 8.72 -6.58 15.46
CA ILE A 180 8.72 -5.54 16.51
C ILE A 180 8.28 -6.16 17.83
N ARG A 181 9.18 -6.10 18.83
CA ARG A 181 8.92 -6.68 20.16
C ARG A 181 8.05 -5.81 21.05
N ASN A 182 8.23 -4.49 21.03
CA ASN A 182 7.45 -3.56 21.85
C ASN A 182 6.24 -3.05 21.07
N GLU A 183 5.24 -3.90 20.92
CA GLU A 183 4.02 -3.59 20.17
C GLU A 183 3.21 -2.45 20.77
N ILE A 184 3.16 -2.36 22.11
CA ILE A 184 2.38 -1.33 22.82
C ILE A 184 2.90 0.05 22.45
N ALA A 185 4.21 0.29 22.62
CA ALA A 185 4.82 1.57 22.28
C ALA A 185 4.71 1.91 20.78
N LEU A 186 4.77 0.90 19.89
CA LEU A 186 4.52 1.13 18.46
C LEU A 186 3.07 1.55 18.19
N LYS A 187 2.09 0.88 18.81
CA LYS A 187 0.66 1.19 18.68
C LYS A 187 0.35 2.58 19.25
N GLU A 188 1.02 2.98 20.32
CA GLU A 188 0.94 4.34 20.87
C GLU A 188 1.57 5.36 19.92
N LEU A 189 2.74 5.04 19.35
CA LEU A 189 3.41 5.89 18.37
C LEU A 189 2.54 6.13 17.14
N SER A 190 1.97 5.07 16.56
CA SER A 190 1.11 5.19 15.37
C SER A 190 -0.15 6.00 15.66
N ARG A 191 -0.79 5.82 16.83
CA ARG A 191 -1.93 6.65 17.25
C ARG A 191 -1.54 8.11 17.46
N TYR A 192 -0.39 8.37 18.08
CA TYR A 192 0.11 9.72 18.28
C TYR A 192 0.39 10.42 16.94
N LEU A 193 0.99 9.72 15.98
CA LEU A 193 1.19 10.25 14.64
C LEU A 193 -0.15 10.53 13.93
N ALA A 194 -1.16 9.66 14.13
CA ALA A 194 -2.53 9.87 13.63
C ALA A 194 -3.20 11.11 14.17
N SER A 195 -3.08 11.35 15.47
CA SER A 195 -3.70 12.52 16.10
C SER A 195 -3.00 13.83 15.78
N ASN A 196 -1.74 13.78 15.33
CA ASN A 196 -0.92 14.94 15.03
C ASN A 196 -0.54 15.01 13.54
N PHE A 197 -1.48 14.64 12.66
CA PHE A 197 -1.28 14.78 11.22
C PHE A 197 -0.99 16.25 10.86
N SER A 198 -0.15 16.44 9.85
CA SER A 198 0.34 17.75 9.36
C SER A 198 1.06 18.60 10.41
N SER A 199 1.55 18.00 11.50
CA SER A 199 2.34 18.71 12.51
C SER A 199 3.84 18.41 12.34
N GLU A 200 4.66 19.40 12.67
CA GLU A 200 6.12 19.23 12.74
C GLU A 200 6.49 18.31 13.91
N ILE A 201 7.24 17.26 13.62
CA ILE A 201 7.65 16.25 14.62
C ILE A 201 9.15 15.96 14.50
N SER A 202 9.79 15.76 15.66
CA SER A 202 11.17 15.29 15.76
C SER A 202 11.24 13.89 16.38
N TYR A 203 12.16 13.06 15.87
CA TYR A 203 12.32 11.68 16.37
C TYR A 203 12.68 11.62 17.86
N SER A 204 13.45 12.59 18.36
CA SER A 204 13.79 12.68 19.78
C SER A 204 12.59 12.97 20.66
N LYS A 205 11.64 13.80 20.19
CA LYS A 205 10.39 14.08 20.92
C LYS A 205 9.51 12.83 20.95
N LEU A 206 9.36 12.16 19.81
CA LEU A 206 8.59 10.91 19.70
C LEU A 206 9.13 9.83 20.64
N LYS A 207 10.45 9.65 20.67
CA LYS A 207 11.14 8.73 21.58
C LYS A 207 10.67 8.91 23.03
N ASN A 208 10.61 10.15 23.51
CA ASN A 208 10.20 10.46 24.88
C ASN A 208 8.70 10.23 25.11
N ILE A 209 7.86 10.56 24.13
CA ILE A 209 6.39 10.39 24.22
C ILE A 209 6.02 8.92 24.42
N VAL A 210 6.63 8.01 23.65
CA VAL A 210 6.34 6.57 23.73
C VAL A 210 7.32 5.81 24.61
N SER A 211 8.08 6.52 25.45
CA SER A 211 9.02 5.95 26.43
C SER A 211 10.03 4.94 25.85
N VAL A 212 10.47 5.15 24.61
CA VAL A 212 11.52 4.35 23.96
C VAL A 212 12.89 4.94 24.29
N ARG A 213 13.94 4.12 24.44
CA ARG A 213 15.29 4.63 24.80
C ARG A 213 16.13 5.06 23.61
N ASP A 214 15.90 4.49 22.44
CA ASP A 214 16.75 4.72 21.28
C ASP A 214 15.97 5.42 20.15
N VAL A 215 16.56 6.50 19.64
CA VAL A 215 15.99 7.28 18.53
C VAL A 215 16.02 6.49 17.23
N HIS A 216 17.02 5.61 17.05
CA HIS A 216 17.11 4.78 15.85
C HIS A 216 15.95 3.78 15.78
N THR A 217 15.55 3.20 16.91
CA THR A 217 14.33 2.39 17.03
C THR A 217 13.08 3.14 16.52
N ILE A 218 12.89 4.40 16.94
CA ILE A 218 11.78 5.24 16.47
C ILE A 218 11.84 5.47 14.96
N LYS A 219 13.04 5.77 14.41
CA LYS A 219 13.22 5.92 12.97
C LYS A 219 12.84 4.65 12.21
N ASN A 220 13.24 3.49 12.72
CA ASN A 220 12.93 2.19 12.10
C ASN A 220 11.43 1.89 12.14
N TRP A 221 10.75 2.20 13.25
CA TRP A 221 9.30 2.04 13.35
C TRP A 221 8.55 2.97 12.40
N ILE A 222 8.95 4.23 12.32
CA ILE A 222 8.36 5.20 11.38
C ILE A 222 8.56 4.77 9.94
N GLU A 223 9.75 4.30 9.61
CA GLU A 223 10.05 3.77 8.28
C GLU A 223 9.22 2.50 8.00
N ALA A 224 8.96 1.64 8.99
CA ALA A 224 8.06 0.49 8.83
C ALA A 224 6.60 0.92 8.59
N LEU A 225 6.08 1.90 9.35
CA LEU A 225 4.74 2.47 9.15
C LEU A 225 4.60 3.13 7.77
N LYS A 226 5.64 3.83 7.32
CA LYS A 226 5.71 4.43 5.98
C LYS A 226 5.71 3.38 4.88
N ASN A 227 6.50 2.31 5.02
CA ASN A 227 6.54 1.23 4.02
C ASN A 227 5.23 0.43 3.94
N ALA A 228 4.44 0.44 5.01
CA ALA A 228 3.09 -0.10 5.03
C ALA A 228 2.02 0.89 4.52
N TYR A 229 2.42 2.05 4.00
CA TYR A 229 1.54 3.13 3.53
C TYR A 229 0.55 3.64 4.60
N LEU A 230 0.90 3.51 5.89
CA LEU A 230 0.06 4.04 6.98
C LEU A 230 0.31 5.54 7.19
N ILE A 231 1.54 5.99 6.96
CA ILE A 231 1.95 7.38 7.10
C ILE A 231 2.83 7.80 5.93
N PHE A 232 2.72 9.06 5.55
CA PHE A 232 3.60 9.73 4.59
C PHE A 232 4.42 10.77 5.33
N ILE A 233 5.66 10.96 4.90
CA ILE A 233 6.57 11.93 5.51
C ILE A 233 6.82 13.02 4.48
N LEU A 234 6.47 14.24 4.83
CA LEU A 234 6.84 15.43 4.10
C LEU A 234 8.10 16.02 4.71
N GLU A 235 9.08 16.27 3.84
CA GLU A 235 10.30 16.96 4.22
C GLU A 235 10.14 18.45 3.92
N ARG A 236 10.57 19.29 4.87
CA ARG A 236 10.54 20.73 4.67
C ARG A 236 11.40 21.10 3.47
N TYR A 237 10.82 21.82 2.52
CA TYR A 237 11.59 22.34 1.40
C TYR A 237 12.68 23.30 1.88
N SER A 238 13.91 23.02 1.44
CA SER A 238 15.03 23.95 1.53
C SER A 238 15.94 23.74 0.33
N PRO A 239 16.50 24.79 -0.31
CA PRO A 239 17.49 24.61 -1.37
C PRO A 239 18.79 23.92 -0.88
N LYS A 240 19.00 23.81 0.44
CA LYS A 240 20.17 23.13 1.03
C LYS A 240 19.77 21.77 1.58
N LEU A 241 20.32 20.69 1.01
CA LEU A 241 20.06 19.31 1.44
C LEU A 241 20.26 19.08 2.95
N LYS A 242 21.33 19.66 3.52
CA LYS A 242 21.61 19.59 4.96
C LYS A 242 20.46 20.14 5.82
N GLN A 243 19.80 21.20 5.36
CA GLN A 243 18.67 21.80 6.09
C GLN A 243 17.39 20.98 5.93
N GLN A 244 17.18 20.32 4.79
CA GLN A 244 16.07 19.37 4.61
C GLN A 244 16.19 18.19 5.58
N ILE A 245 17.40 17.63 5.73
CA ILE A 245 17.67 16.48 6.62
C ILE A 245 17.46 16.82 8.10
N ILE A 246 17.83 18.04 8.52
CA ILE A 246 17.77 18.50 9.92
C ILE A 246 16.35 18.99 10.28
N ALA A 247 15.58 19.44 9.31
CA ALA A 247 14.27 20.03 9.55
C ALA A 247 13.30 19.04 10.22
N PRO A 248 12.38 19.55 11.04
CA PRO A 248 11.23 18.77 11.51
C PRO A 248 10.49 18.18 10.31
N LYS A 249 10.00 16.95 10.47
CA LYS A 249 9.24 16.28 9.42
C LYS A 249 7.75 16.43 9.71
N GLU A 250 6.97 16.63 8.67
CA GLU A 250 5.51 16.60 8.76
C GLU A 250 5.01 15.22 8.36
N PHE A 251 3.99 14.72 9.05
CA PHE A 251 3.39 13.43 8.76
C PHE A 251 1.99 13.61 8.19
N ILE A 252 1.69 12.99 7.05
CA ILE A 252 0.34 12.95 6.48
C ILE A 252 -0.19 11.52 6.58
N TRP A 253 -1.49 11.40 6.84
CA TRP A 253 -2.24 10.16 6.84
C TRP A 253 -2.94 9.92 5.51
#